data_AF-A0A1F4CIB5-F1
#
_entry.id   AF-A0A1F4CIB5-F1
#
_cell.length_a   1.000
_cell.length_b   1.000
_cell.length_c   1.000
_cell.angle_alpha   90.00
_cell.angle_beta   90.00
_cell.angle_gamma   90.00
#
_symmetry.space_group_name_H-M   'P 1'
#
loop_
_entity.id
_entity.type
_entity.pdbx_description
1 polymer ?
#
loop_
_entity_poly.entity_id
_entity_poly.type
_entity_poly.pdbx_seq_one_letter_code
_entity_poly.pdbx_strand_id
1 'polypeptide(L)'
;MPEVAAIKWWELVTGQPSETKTVQARTRILQEVGPLKDGLCNLSLECQQQRIDWLFSPTLKEKEELTEFPTFASFPDGLKLFKEMLLPWFGQCPLATRLAFGATLTQSVADRKAGYEILGNFLPAVKLDPENSSDFSYQINRPRLSTCGISGLHVNRLSRWSVARLSGMLVQFSVGQQISAQTFESNQGLNACRLELDINTAPRTEGTFDRKMLSAIVQELVDLGREIAAKGDIP
;
A
#
# COMPACT_ATOMS: atom_id res chain seq x y z
N MET A 1 -4.00 -15.55 -18.49
CA MET A 1 -2.68 -14.93 -18.23
C MET A 1 -1.66 -15.50 -19.20
N PRO A 2 -0.70 -14.69 -19.67
CA PRO A 2 0.46 -15.20 -20.40
C PRO A 2 1.24 -16.23 -19.58
N GLU A 3 2.11 -17.00 -20.23
CA GLU A 3 3.04 -17.87 -19.54
C GLU A 3 3.91 -17.04 -18.60
N VAL A 4 3.92 -17.44 -17.32
CA VAL A 4 4.46 -16.65 -16.22
C VAL A 4 5.97 -16.41 -16.38
N ALA A 5 6.69 -17.34 -17.00
CA ALA A 5 8.11 -17.20 -17.32
C ALA A 5 8.42 -16.16 -18.42
N ALA A 6 7.46 -15.88 -19.30
CA ALA A 6 7.61 -14.95 -20.43
C ALA A 6 7.22 -13.50 -20.06
N ILE A 7 6.77 -13.25 -18.83
CA ILE A 7 6.36 -11.92 -18.37
C ILE A 7 7.59 -11.00 -18.28
N LYS A 8 7.45 -9.82 -18.90
CA LYS A 8 8.44 -8.74 -18.98
C LYS A 8 7.95 -7.44 -18.34
N TRP A 9 6.96 -7.53 -17.46
CA TRP A 9 6.34 -6.37 -16.83
C TRP A 9 7.29 -5.60 -15.92
N TRP A 10 8.22 -6.29 -15.24
CA TRP A 10 9.26 -5.63 -14.46
C TRP A 10 10.10 -4.68 -15.31
N GLU A 11 10.79 -5.19 -16.32
CA GLU A 11 11.62 -4.39 -17.25
C GLU A 11 10.82 -3.27 -17.92
N LEU A 12 9.54 -3.51 -18.23
CA LEU A 12 8.65 -2.50 -18.79
C LEU A 12 8.38 -1.33 -17.81
N VAL A 13 8.21 -1.62 -16.52
CA VAL A 13 7.89 -0.63 -15.49
C VAL A 13 9.14 0.11 -15.00
N THR A 14 10.25 -0.60 -14.85
CA THR A 14 11.47 -0.07 -14.22
C THR A 14 12.53 0.35 -15.24
N GLY A 15 12.45 -0.13 -16.48
CA GLY A 15 13.47 0.04 -17.53
C GLY A 15 14.73 -0.80 -17.32
N GLN A 16 14.77 -1.66 -16.30
CA GLN A 16 15.94 -2.47 -15.92
C GLN A 16 15.50 -3.89 -15.51
N PRO A 17 16.37 -4.90 -15.56
CA PRO A 17 16.04 -6.22 -15.02
C PRO A 17 15.85 -6.17 -13.49
N SER A 18 15.08 -7.11 -12.94
CA SER A 18 14.93 -7.28 -11.49
C SER A 18 16.22 -7.83 -10.87
N GLU A 19 16.52 -7.48 -9.63
CA GLU A 19 17.65 -8.06 -8.90
C GLU A 19 17.41 -9.55 -8.60
N THR A 20 16.20 -9.87 -8.15
CA THR A 20 15.78 -11.25 -7.89
C THR A 20 14.56 -11.58 -8.73
N LYS A 21 14.60 -12.74 -9.40
CA LYS A 21 13.47 -13.32 -10.14
C LYS A 21 13.27 -14.78 -9.74
N THR A 22 12.09 -15.08 -9.22
CA THR A 22 11.68 -16.45 -8.84
C THR A 22 10.50 -16.86 -9.69
N VAL A 23 10.59 -18.02 -10.33
CA VAL A 23 9.51 -18.59 -11.14
C VAL A 23 9.21 -19.99 -10.65
N GLN A 24 7.96 -20.23 -10.23
CA GLN A 24 7.46 -21.56 -9.91
C GLN A 24 6.44 -21.97 -10.98
N ALA A 25 6.93 -22.56 -12.08
CA ALA A 25 6.10 -22.86 -13.25
C ALA A 25 4.88 -23.75 -12.93
N ARG A 26 5.05 -24.73 -12.02
CA ARG A 26 3.97 -25.66 -11.62
C ARG A 26 2.82 -24.94 -10.90
N THR A 27 3.13 -23.98 -10.05
CA THR A 27 2.14 -23.18 -9.29
C THR A 27 1.77 -21.88 -10.00
N ARG A 28 2.39 -21.58 -11.14
CA ARG A 28 2.21 -20.35 -11.93
C ARG A 28 2.44 -19.08 -11.10
N ILE A 29 3.46 -19.14 -10.24
CA ILE A 29 3.90 -17.99 -9.44
C ILE A 29 5.13 -17.36 -10.11
N LEU A 30 5.10 -16.05 -10.28
CA LEU A 30 6.27 -15.22 -10.59
C LEU A 30 6.42 -14.20 -9.48
N GLN A 31 7.65 -14.04 -9.05
CA GLN A 31 8.04 -12.97 -8.17
C GLN A 31 9.28 -12.29 -8.74
N GLU A 32 9.24 -10.96 -8.82
CA GLU A 32 10.38 -10.12 -9.18
C GLU A 32 10.55 -9.06 -8.08
N VAL A 33 11.79 -8.83 -7.65
CA VAL A 33 12.13 -7.86 -6.60
C VAL A 33 13.40 -7.11 -6.99
N GLY A 34 13.49 -5.85 -6.59
CA GLY A 34 14.69 -5.06 -6.76
C GLY A 34 14.58 -3.68 -6.12
N PRO A 35 15.74 -3.06 -5.84
CA PRO A 35 15.80 -1.74 -5.25
C PRO A 35 15.44 -0.65 -6.26
N LEU A 36 14.87 0.43 -5.75
CA LEU A 36 14.62 1.71 -6.40
C LEU A 36 15.22 2.83 -5.53
N LYS A 37 15.36 4.03 -6.11
CA LYS A 37 15.77 5.25 -5.38
C LYS A 37 17.05 5.03 -4.56
N ASP A 38 18.10 4.54 -5.22
CA ASP A 38 19.40 4.26 -4.60
C ASP A 38 19.33 3.31 -3.37
N GLY A 39 18.34 2.40 -3.38
CA GLY A 39 18.16 1.39 -2.34
C GLY A 39 17.25 1.80 -1.19
N LEU A 40 16.62 2.99 -1.21
CA LEU A 40 15.69 3.43 -0.16
C LEU A 40 14.32 2.76 -0.23
N CYS A 41 13.93 2.30 -1.42
CA CYS A 41 12.66 1.63 -1.67
C CYS A 41 12.93 0.30 -2.35
N ASN A 42 12.23 -0.76 -1.95
CA ASN A 42 12.12 -1.99 -2.72
C ASN A 42 10.81 -1.99 -3.47
N LEU A 43 10.85 -2.38 -4.74
CA LEU A 43 9.67 -2.75 -5.52
C LEU A 43 9.57 -4.27 -5.55
N SER A 44 8.36 -4.79 -5.41
CA SER A 44 8.07 -6.18 -5.71
C SER A 44 6.91 -6.30 -6.68
N LEU A 45 7.04 -7.22 -7.63
CA LEU A 45 5.98 -7.73 -8.48
C LEU A 45 5.70 -9.16 -8.07
N GLU A 46 4.46 -9.44 -7.70
CA GLU A 46 3.99 -10.80 -7.45
C GLU A 46 2.84 -11.11 -8.40
N CYS A 47 2.98 -12.20 -9.15
CA CYS A 47 1.94 -12.71 -10.04
C CYS A 47 1.51 -14.09 -9.55
N GLN A 48 0.25 -14.19 -9.15
CA GLN A 48 -0.45 -15.44 -8.85
C GLN A 48 -1.58 -15.64 -9.86
N GLN A 49 -2.26 -16.80 -9.82
CA GLN A 49 -3.23 -17.20 -10.84
C GLN A 49 -4.39 -16.21 -11.06
N GLN A 50 -4.79 -15.45 -10.03
CA GLN A 50 -5.91 -14.49 -10.11
C GLN A 50 -5.55 -13.11 -9.55
N ARG A 51 -4.28 -12.88 -9.22
CA ARG A 51 -3.85 -11.69 -8.49
C ARG A 51 -2.49 -11.24 -8.97
N ILE A 52 -2.35 -9.94 -9.19
CA ILE A 52 -1.08 -9.29 -9.51
C ILE A 52 -0.93 -8.16 -8.50
N ASP A 53 0.15 -8.21 -7.74
CA ASP A 53 0.49 -7.18 -6.76
C ASP A 53 1.77 -6.47 -7.18
N TRP A 54 1.71 -5.15 -7.16
CA TRP A 54 2.88 -4.28 -7.17
C TRP A 54 2.97 -3.62 -5.80
N LEU A 55 4.11 -3.78 -5.12
CA LEU A 55 4.30 -3.24 -3.77
C LEU A 55 5.59 -2.43 -3.72
N PHE A 56 5.46 -1.18 -3.28
CA PHE A 56 6.58 -0.34 -2.86
C PHE A 56 6.71 -0.46 -1.35
N SER A 57 7.88 -0.84 -0.87
CA SER A 57 8.18 -0.98 0.56
C SER A 57 9.48 -0.29 0.92
N PRO A 58 9.62 0.31 2.12
CA PRO A 58 10.89 0.82 2.59
C PRO A 58 11.92 -0.30 2.69
N THR A 59 13.17 0.00 2.34
CA THR A 59 14.29 -0.91 2.58
C THR A 59 14.82 -0.67 3.98
N LEU A 60 14.94 -1.74 4.77
CA LEU A 60 15.58 -1.71 6.07
C LEU A 60 17.03 -2.19 5.92
N LYS A 61 17.98 -1.45 6.48
CA LYS A 61 19.37 -1.91 6.57
C LYS A 61 19.57 -2.69 7.86
N GLU A 62 20.29 -3.82 7.76
CA GLU A 62 20.59 -4.63 8.94
C GLU A 62 21.41 -3.83 9.97
N LYS A 63 21.05 -3.99 11.26
CA LYS A 63 21.75 -3.42 12.42
C LYS A 63 21.73 -1.90 12.53
N GLU A 64 20.86 -1.21 11.78
CA GLU A 64 20.64 0.22 11.95
C GLU A 64 19.66 0.46 13.12
N GLU A 65 20.01 1.34 14.06
CA GLU A 65 19.07 1.72 15.13
C GLU A 65 17.93 2.54 14.51
N LEU A 66 16.69 2.12 14.74
CA LEU A 66 15.54 2.85 14.20
C LEU A 66 15.24 4.06 15.08
N THR A 67 15.50 5.25 14.54
CA THR A 67 15.14 6.53 15.14
C THR A 67 13.76 7.02 14.69
N GLU A 68 13.23 6.46 13.60
CA GLU A 68 11.93 6.79 13.03
C GLU A 68 11.23 5.57 12.43
N PHE A 69 9.94 5.71 12.13
CA PHE A 69 9.21 4.65 11.43
C PHE A 69 9.78 4.50 10.01
N PRO A 70 10.08 3.27 9.57
CA PRO A 70 10.58 3.05 8.22
C PRO A 70 9.61 3.56 7.15
N THR A 71 10.08 4.52 6.36
CA THR A 71 9.36 5.06 5.20
C THR A 71 10.34 5.23 4.04
N PHE A 72 9.84 5.20 2.80
CA PHE A 72 10.68 5.44 1.62
C PHE A 72 10.42 6.82 0.98
N ALA A 73 9.33 7.48 1.35
CA ALA A 73 8.92 8.77 0.80
C ALA A 73 7.82 9.42 1.65
N SER A 74 7.65 10.74 1.47
CA SER A 74 6.40 11.42 1.84
C SER A 74 5.23 10.85 1.01
N PHE A 75 3.99 10.96 1.50
CA PHE A 75 2.85 10.43 0.74
C PHE A 75 2.70 11.07 -0.66
N PRO A 76 2.83 12.40 -0.84
CA PRO A 76 2.81 13.00 -2.18
C PRO A 76 3.91 12.48 -3.10
N ASP A 77 5.14 12.31 -2.61
CA ASP A 77 6.26 11.83 -3.42
C ASP A 77 6.12 10.34 -3.75
N GLY A 78 5.65 9.53 -2.81
CA GLY A 78 5.33 8.12 -3.03
C GLY A 78 4.23 7.94 -4.05
N LEU A 79 3.16 8.76 -4.00
CA LEU A 79 2.12 8.78 -5.02
C LEU A 79 2.65 9.20 -6.39
N LYS A 80 3.53 10.22 -6.44
CA LYS A 80 4.16 10.64 -7.69
C LYS A 80 4.95 9.49 -8.31
N LEU A 81 5.79 8.82 -7.53
CA LEU A 81 6.56 7.66 -7.97
C LEU A 81 5.65 6.52 -8.46
N PHE A 82 4.63 6.17 -7.69
CA PHE A 82 3.63 5.17 -8.07
C PHE A 82 2.99 5.51 -9.43
N LYS A 83 2.56 6.76 -9.60
CA LYS A 83 1.87 7.20 -10.82
C LYS A 83 2.80 7.14 -12.04
N GLU A 84 4.02 7.67 -11.91
CA GLU A 84 5.01 7.68 -12.99
C GLU A 84 5.37 6.27 -13.45
N MET A 85 5.50 5.32 -12.51
CA MET A 85 5.91 3.96 -12.83
C MET A 85 4.74 3.05 -13.28
N LEU A 86 3.61 3.07 -12.58
CA LEU A 86 2.56 2.07 -12.76
C LEU A 86 1.37 2.51 -13.61
N LEU A 87 1.04 3.81 -13.70
CA LEU A 87 -0.06 4.24 -14.57
C LEU A 87 0.14 3.84 -16.04
N PRO A 88 1.35 3.95 -16.63
CA PRO A 88 1.59 3.48 -17.99
C PRO A 88 1.40 1.97 -18.15
N TRP A 89 1.73 1.18 -17.12
CA TRP A 89 1.61 -0.28 -17.14
C TRP A 89 0.16 -0.75 -17.22
N PHE A 90 -0.82 0.00 -16.70
CA PHE A 90 -2.23 -0.37 -16.81
C PHE A 90 -2.73 -0.44 -18.26
N GLY A 91 -2.07 0.24 -19.21
CA GLY A 91 -2.33 0.06 -20.64
C GLY A 91 -1.99 -1.34 -21.16
N GLN A 92 -1.09 -2.05 -20.48
CA GLN A 92 -0.55 -3.35 -20.89
C GLN A 92 -0.91 -4.50 -19.94
N CYS A 93 -1.42 -4.20 -18.74
CA CYS A 93 -1.79 -5.21 -17.75
C CYS A 93 -2.92 -6.13 -18.24
N PRO A 94 -3.07 -7.36 -17.72
CA PRO A 94 -4.21 -8.21 -18.05
C PRO A 94 -5.53 -7.54 -17.69
N LEU A 95 -6.61 -7.92 -18.40
CA LEU A 95 -7.93 -7.44 -18.05
C LEU A 95 -8.28 -7.89 -16.62
N ALA A 96 -8.73 -6.95 -15.80
CA ALA A 96 -9.03 -7.16 -14.39
C ALA A 96 -10.54 -7.13 -14.13
N THR A 97 -10.99 -7.90 -13.15
CA THR A 97 -12.36 -7.84 -12.60
C THR A 97 -12.45 -7.01 -11.33
N ARG A 98 -11.29 -6.74 -10.70
CA ARG A 98 -11.14 -5.93 -9.50
C ARG A 98 -9.80 -5.19 -9.55
N LEU A 99 -9.81 -3.93 -9.14
CA LEU A 99 -8.62 -3.11 -8.95
C LEU A 99 -8.59 -2.62 -7.51
N ALA A 100 -7.39 -2.49 -6.95
CA ALA A 100 -7.17 -1.99 -5.60
C ALA A 100 -5.96 -1.07 -5.57
N PHE A 101 -6.04 -0.05 -4.72
CA PHE A 101 -4.95 0.80 -4.30
C PHE A 101 -4.87 0.75 -2.78
N GLY A 102 -3.68 0.46 -2.27
CA GLY A 102 -3.41 0.43 -0.85
C GLY A 102 -2.22 1.29 -0.49
N ALA A 103 -2.22 1.81 0.72
CA ALA A 103 -1.09 2.55 1.28
C ALA A 103 -1.08 2.42 2.80
N THR A 104 0.12 2.42 3.39
CA THR A 104 0.30 2.58 4.84
C THR A 104 1.03 3.89 5.07
N LEU A 105 0.39 4.82 5.77
CA LEU A 105 0.93 6.12 6.10
C LEU A 105 1.20 6.18 7.59
N THR A 106 2.33 6.78 7.96
CA THR A 106 2.71 7.03 9.34
C THR A 106 3.04 8.50 9.53
N GLN A 107 2.67 9.03 10.69
CA GLN A 107 3.09 10.35 11.15
C GLN A 107 3.62 10.20 12.57
N SER A 108 4.93 10.42 12.75
CA SER A 108 5.59 10.30 14.05
C SER A 108 4.96 11.24 15.08
N VAL A 109 4.81 10.73 16.31
CA VAL A 109 4.29 11.48 17.45
C VAL A 109 5.14 11.19 18.69
N ALA A 110 5.15 12.13 19.63
CA ALA A 110 5.95 11.98 20.86
C ALA A 110 5.47 10.77 21.68
N ASP A 111 4.15 10.66 21.84
CA ASP A 111 3.53 9.61 22.64
C ASP A 111 2.11 9.28 22.15
N ARG A 112 1.48 8.32 22.83
CA ARG A 112 0.12 7.88 22.54
C ARG A 112 -0.91 9.01 22.63
N LYS A 113 -0.79 9.87 23.65
CA LYS A 113 -1.75 10.95 23.91
C LYS A 113 -1.73 11.95 22.75
N ALA A 114 -0.54 12.40 22.36
CA ALA A 114 -0.35 13.27 21.20
C ALA A 114 -0.89 12.61 19.91
N GLY A 115 -0.72 11.29 19.77
CA GLY A 115 -1.32 10.54 18.67
C GLY A 115 -2.84 10.59 18.64
N TYR A 116 -3.50 10.40 19.78
CA TYR A 116 -4.96 10.48 19.88
C TYR A 116 -5.50 11.90 19.62
N GLU A 117 -4.79 12.92 20.09
CA GLU A 117 -5.13 14.32 19.80
C GLU A 117 -5.07 14.61 18.29
N ILE A 118 -4.02 14.12 17.59
CA ILE A 118 -3.90 14.26 16.14
C ILE A 118 -5.00 13.48 15.41
N LEU A 119 -5.24 12.21 15.76
CA LEU A 119 -6.28 11.40 15.11
C LEU A 119 -7.68 11.97 15.29
N GLY A 120 -7.96 12.62 16.43
CA GLY A 120 -9.25 13.28 16.67
C GLY A 120 -9.61 14.31 15.61
N ASN A 121 -8.61 14.95 14.98
CA ASN A 121 -8.84 15.92 13.90
C ASN A 121 -9.27 15.26 12.58
N PHE A 122 -8.94 13.99 12.38
CA PHE A 122 -9.29 13.21 11.17
C PHE A 122 -10.57 12.39 11.34
N LEU A 123 -11.06 12.23 12.57
CA LEU A 123 -12.18 11.35 12.88
C LEU A 123 -13.33 12.14 13.53
N PRO A 124 -13.99 13.06 12.81
CA PRO A 124 -14.98 13.96 13.39
C PRO A 124 -16.21 13.24 13.99
N ALA A 125 -16.47 12.01 13.56
CA ALA A 125 -17.55 11.16 14.08
C ALA A 125 -17.15 10.35 15.33
N VAL A 126 -15.89 10.39 15.75
CA VAL A 126 -15.35 9.60 16.86
C VAL A 126 -14.73 10.53 17.89
N LYS A 127 -15.26 10.53 19.12
CA LYS A 127 -14.67 11.26 20.23
C LYS A 127 -13.61 10.38 20.92
N LEU A 128 -12.35 10.73 20.76
CA LEU A 128 -11.24 10.08 21.47
C LEU A 128 -11.10 10.65 22.90
N ASP A 129 -10.72 9.78 23.84
CA ASP A 129 -10.31 10.17 25.21
C ASP A 129 -8.80 9.92 25.37
N PRO A 130 -7.95 10.95 25.14
CA PRO A 130 -6.51 10.80 25.20
C PRO A 130 -5.95 10.39 26.58
N GLU A 131 -6.65 10.73 27.65
CA GLU A 131 -6.19 10.53 29.04
C GLU A 131 -6.51 9.12 29.52
N ASN A 132 -7.71 8.62 29.23
CA ASN A 132 -8.19 7.36 29.82
C ASN A 132 -8.24 6.18 28.83
N SER A 133 -7.90 6.38 27.56
CA SER A 133 -7.82 5.29 26.57
C SER A 133 -6.44 4.66 26.53
N SER A 134 -6.37 3.32 26.57
CA SER A 134 -5.11 2.58 26.50
C SER A 134 -4.74 2.14 25.08
N ASP A 135 -5.75 1.82 24.28
CA ASP A 135 -5.67 1.37 22.88
C ASP A 135 -6.83 1.96 22.07
N PHE A 136 -6.60 2.15 20.77
CA PHE A 136 -7.62 2.62 19.84
C PHE A 136 -7.34 2.10 18.43
N SER A 137 -8.37 1.46 17.85
CA SER A 137 -8.39 1.15 16.43
C SER A 137 -9.77 1.44 15.87
N TYR A 138 -9.82 2.27 14.84
CA TYR A 138 -11.04 2.57 14.10
C TYR A 138 -10.88 2.13 12.65
N GLN A 139 -11.83 1.32 12.18
CA GLN A 139 -11.84 0.83 10.81
C GLN A 139 -13.23 1.04 10.24
N ILE A 140 -13.28 1.62 9.04
CA ILE A 140 -14.54 1.89 8.35
C ILE A 140 -14.38 1.70 6.85
N ASN A 141 -15.39 1.10 6.23
CA ASN A 141 -15.58 1.12 4.78
C ASN A 141 -16.69 2.12 4.44
N ARG A 142 -16.40 3.11 3.59
CA ARG A 142 -17.40 4.07 3.06
C ARG A 142 -17.60 3.85 1.56
N PRO A 143 -18.46 2.89 1.13
CA PRO A 143 -18.71 2.69 -0.30
C PRO A 143 -19.30 3.93 -0.96
N ARG A 144 -18.89 4.23 -2.20
CA ARG A 144 -19.54 5.24 -3.03
C ARG A 144 -19.53 4.85 -4.51
N LEU A 145 -20.38 5.49 -5.30
CA LEU A 145 -20.37 5.32 -6.75
C LEU A 145 -19.07 5.87 -7.35
N SER A 146 -18.51 5.12 -8.28
CA SER A 146 -17.34 5.53 -9.06
C SER A 146 -17.72 6.68 -10.01
N THR A 147 -16.80 7.62 -10.16
CA THR A 147 -16.93 8.74 -11.10
C THR A 147 -16.22 8.47 -12.43
N CYS A 148 -15.66 7.28 -12.65
CA CYS A 148 -14.91 6.95 -13.86
C CYS A 148 -15.79 6.67 -15.10
N GLY A 149 -17.12 6.77 -14.99
CA GLY A 149 -18.06 6.61 -16.11
C GLY A 149 -18.59 5.17 -16.31
N ILE A 150 -18.24 4.24 -15.43
CA ILE A 150 -18.80 2.88 -15.44
C ILE A 150 -20.07 2.87 -14.58
N SER A 151 -21.23 2.72 -15.25
CA SER A 151 -22.53 2.70 -14.57
C SER A 151 -22.59 1.63 -13.48
N GLY A 152 -23.05 2.02 -12.29
CA GLY A 152 -23.23 1.12 -11.14
C GLY A 152 -21.94 0.62 -10.48
N LEU A 153 -20.75 1.01 -10.95
CA LEU A 153 -19.50 0.64 -10.31
C LEU A 153 -19.39 1.30 -8.94
N HIS A 154 -19.21 0.50 -7.90
CA HIS A 154 -18.96 0.98 -6.55
C HIS A 154 -17.47 0.88 -6.22
N VAL A 155 -16.98 1.84 -5.46
CA VAL A 155 -15.64 1.83 -4.86
C VAL A 155 -15.80 1.73 -3.35
N ASN A 156 -15.20 0.69 -2.78
CA ASN A 156 -15.00 0.56 -1.35
C ASN A 156 -13.83 1.43 -0.93
N ARG A 157 -14.02 2.20 0.14
CA ARG A 157 -13.00 3.07 0.74
C ARG A 157 -12.75 2.57 2.15
N LEU A 158 -12.04 1.45 2.26
CA LEU A 158 -11.67 0.91 3.57
C LEU A 158 -10.47 1.71 4.09
N SER A 159 -10.61 2.26 5.28
CA SER A 159 -9.52 2.91 6.00
C SER A 159 -9.46 2.42 7.44
N ARG A 160 -8.24 2.29 7.97
CA ARG A 160 -7.98 1.96 9.36
C ARG A 160 -7.06 2.99 9.99
N TRP A 161 -7.45 3.48 11.16
CA TRP A 161 -6.79 4.52 11.92
C TRP A 161 -6.41 3.96 13.29
N SER A 162 -5.18 4.21 13.72
CA SER A 162 -4.66 3.76 15.01
C SER A 162 -3.42 4.56 15.41
N VAL A 163 -3.01 4.48 16.68
CA VAL A 163 -1.65 4.89 17.07
C VAL A 163 -0.81 3.61 17.15
N ALA A 164 0.17 3.51 16.25
CA ALA A 164 1.12 2.41 16.24
C ALA A 164 2.28 2.71 17.20
N ARG A 165 2.70 1.69 17.93
CA ARG A 165 3.94 1.69 18.70
C ARG A 165 4.89 0.67 18.10
N LEU A 166 6.07 1.10 17.73
CA LEU A 166 7.16 0.22 17.35
C LEU A 166 8.11 0.07 18.54
N SER A 167 8.20 -1.14 19.07
CA SER A 167 9.12 -1.49 20.14
C SER A 167 9.74 -2.85 19.83
N GLY A 168 11.05 -2.91 19.65
CA GLY A 168 11.78 -4.15 19.39
C GLY A 168 11.72 -4.66 17.95
N MET A 169 11.82 -5.99 17.80
CA MET A 169 12.08 -6.72 16.54
C MET A 169 11.00 -6.50 15.46
N LEU A 170 11.40 -5.98 14.29
CA LEU A 170 10.58 -5.98 13.07
C LEU A 170 10.86 -7.24 12.26
N VAL A 171 9.85 -8.09 12.13
CA VAL A 171 9.93 -9.23 11.20
C VAL A 171 9.53 -8.72 9.81
N GLN A 172 10.50 -8.61 8.91
CA GLN A 172 10.22 -8.35 7.51
C GLN A 172 9.88 -9.68 6.82
N PHE A 173 8.72 -9.74 6.19
CA PHE A 173 8.36 -10.86 5.33
C PHE A 173 8.74 -10.49 3.89
N SER A 174 9.80 -11.09 3.36
CA SER A 174 9.96 -11.20 1.92
C SER A 174 9.09 -12.37 1.43
N VAL A 175 8.34 -12.14 0.36
CA VAL A 175 7.70 -13.25 -0.36
C VAL A 175 8.82 -14.10 -0.98
N GLY A 176 8.69 -15.43 -1.03
CA GLY A 176 9.54 -16.27 -1.88
C GLY A 176 10.66 -17.08 -1.22
N GLN A 177 11.40 -16.58 -0.23
CA GLN A 177 12.35 -17.39 0.58
C GLN A 177 12.98 -16.59 1.73
N GLN A 178 13.14 -17.26 2.87
CA GLN A 178 13.63 -16.82 4.19
C GLN A 178 12.88 -15.65 4.85
N ILE A 179 12.20 -15.97 5.95
CA ILE A 179 11.88 -14.98 6.99
C ILE A 179 13.24 -14.53 7.56
N SER A 180 13.73 -13.38 7.12
CA SER A 180 14.78 -12.68 7.85
C SER A 180 14.10 -11.90 8.98
N ALA A 181 14.11 -12.48 10.18
CA ALA A 181 13.84 -11.71 11.37
C ALA A 181 15.00 -10.72 11.52
N GLN A 182 14.76 -9.45 11.19
CA GLN A 182 15.72 -8.39 11.42
C GLN A 182 15.47 -7.82 12.82
N THR A 183 16.40 -8.06 13.72
CA THR A 183 16.33 -7.47 15.06
C THR A 183 16.78 -6.02 14.98
N PHE A 184 15.87 -5.11 15.29
CA PHE A 184 16.17 -3.70 15.48
C PHE A 184 16.09 -3.39 16.97
N GLU A 185 17.10 -2.71 17.48
CA GLU A 185 17.03 -2.09 18.79
C GLU A 185 16.39 -0.71 18.60
N SER A 186 15.33 -0.42 19.36
CA SER A 186 14.85 0.95 19.54
C SER A 186 15.01 1.25 21.02
N ASN A 187 15.99 2.08 21.39
CA ASN A 187 16.23 2.43 22.80
C ASN A 187 15.05 3.20 23.42
N GLN A 188 14.17 3.77 22.60
CA GLN A 188 12.91 4.39 22.99
C GLN A 188 11.83 3.92 22.00
N GLY A 189 10.72 3.36 22.50
CA GLY A 189 9.66 2.89 21.61
C GLY A 189 9.11 4.04 20.75
N LEU A 190 9.09 3.87 19.43
CA LEU A 190 8.61 4.89 18.50
C LEU A 190 7.08 4.87 18.44
N ASN A 191 6.45 6.04 18.43
CA ASN A 191 5.01 6.17 18.30
C ASN A 191 4.66 6.91 16.99
N ALA A 192 3.61 6.48 16.31
CA ALA A 192 3.09 7.16 15.13
C ALA A 192 1.57 7.02 15.00
N CYS A 193 0.90 8.08 14.54
CA CYS A 193 -0.42 7.92 13.93
C CYS A 193 -0.26 7.07 12.67
N ARG A 194 -1.09 6.05 12.51
CA ARG A 194 -1.06 5.12 11.38
C ARG A 194 -2.40 5.11 10.66
N LEU A 195 -2.34 5.32 9.35
CA LEU A 195 -3.46 5.20 8.43
C LEU A 195 -3.16 4.08 7.44
N GLU A 196 -4.00 3.05 7.41
CA GLU A 196 -3.99 2.03 6.36
C GLU A 196 -5.16 2.28 5.42
N LEU A 197 -4.87 2.30 4.13
CA LEU A 197 -5.84 2.45 3.05
C LEU A 197 -5.95 1.14 2.28
N ASP A 198 -7.19 0.70 2.04
CA ASP A 198 -7.54 -0.36 1.08
C ASP A 198 -8.74 0.12 0.27
N ILE A 199 -8.45 0.75 -0.87
CA ILE A 199 -9.44 1.37 -1.74
C ILE A 199 -9.56 0.52 -2.96
N ASN A 200 -10.74 -0.04 -3.20
CA ASN A 200 -10.90 -1.04 -4.24
C ASN A 200 -12.26 -0.96 -4.90
N THR A 201 -12.31 -1.32 -6.18
CA THR A 201 -13.59 -1.55 -6.85
C THR A 201 -14.29 -2.74 -6.21
N ALA A 202 -15.61 -2.65 -6.02
CA ALA A 202 -16.41 -3.82 -5.69
C ALA A 202 -16.19 -4.92 -6.74
N PRO A 203 -16.16 -6.21 -6.36
CA PRO A 203 -16.05 -7.29 -7.33
C PRO A 203 -17.12 -7.16 -8.40
N ARG A 204 -16.73 -7.07 -9.67
CA ARG A 204 -17.70 -7.02 -10.75
C ARG A 204 -18.40 -8.36 -10.85
N THR A 205 -19.72 -8.36 -10.81
CA THR A 205 -20.54 -9.57 -10.94
C THR A 205 -20.45 -10.17 -12.35
N GLU A 206 -20.19 -9.36 -13.37
CA GLU A 206 -20.08 -9.81 -14.76
C GLU A 206 -18.93 -9.14 -15.53
N GLY A 207 -18.00 -9.95 -16.03
CA GLY A 207 -16.97 -9.54 -17.00
C GLY A 207 -15.78 -8.78 -16.42
N THR A 208 -14.84 -8.45 -17.30
CA THR A 208 -13.64 -7.65 -16.98
C THR A 208 -13.85 -6.19 -17.35
N PHE A 209 -13.11 -5.28 -16.71
CA PHE A 209 -13.07 -3.88 -17.11
C PHE A 209 -12.46 -3.73 -18.50
N ASP A 210 -12.98 -2.76 -19.28
CA ASP A 210 -12.31 -2.36 -20.52
C ASP A 210 -10.92 -1.82 -20.18
N ARG A 211 -9.92 -2.29 -20.92
CA ARG A 211 -8.52 -1.85 -20.83
C ARG A 211 -8.39 -0.33 -20.81
N LYS A 212 -9.18 0.37 -21.62
CA LYS A 212 -9.14 1.85 -21.72
C LYS A 212 -9.55 2.54 -20.42
N MET A 213 -10.28 1.85 -19.55
CA MET A 213 -10.78 2.38 -18.29
C MET A 213 -9.86 2.10 -17.10
N LEU A 214 -8.93 1.13 -17.21
CA LEU A 214 -8.12 0.68 -16.09
C LEU A 214 -7.32 1.82 -15.45
N SER A 215 -6.63 2.63 -16.26
CA SER A 215 -5.86 3.78 -15.77
C SER A 215 -6.77 4.84 -15.12
N ALA A 216 -7.97 5.07 -15.66
CA ALA A 216 -8.93 6.03 -15.08
C ALA A 216 -9.47 5.54 -13.73
N ILE A 217 -9.79 4.25 -13.60
CA ILE A 217 -10.22 3.64 -12.34
C ILE A 217 -9.10 3.76 -11.30
N VAL A 218 -7.87 3.34 -11.62
CA VAL A 218 -6.74 3.41 -10.67
C VAL A 218 -6.48 4.85 -10.25
N GLN A 219 -6.54 5.80 -11.18
CA GLN A 219 -6.38 7.21 -10.87
C GLN A 219 -7.43 7.68 -9.86
N GLU A 220 -8.69 7.27 -10.00
CA GLU A 220 -9.75 7.53 -9.02
C GLU A 220 -9.44 6.89 -7.65
N LEU A 221 -9.00 5.63 -7.60
CA LEU A 221 -8.64 4.97 -6.33
C LEU A 221 -7.49 5.70 -5.60
N VAL A 222 -6.51 6.20 -6.35
CA VAL A 222 -5.40 7.00 -5.81
C VAL A 222 -5.89 8.36 -5.30
N ASP A 223 -6.75 9.04 -6.06
CA ASP A 223 -7.30 10.34 -5.65
C ASP A 223 -8.16 10.23 -4.39
N LEU A 224 -8.87 9.11 -4.25
CA LEU A 224 -9.58 8.73 -3.03
C LEU A 224 -8.64 8.51 -1.84
N GLY A 225 -7.50 7.85 -2.05
CA GLY A 225 -6.51 7.69 -0.99
C GLY A 225 -5.93 9.01 -0.52
N ARG A 226 -5.65 9.92 -1.46
CA ARG A 226 -5.24 11.29 -1.17
C ARG A 226 -6.31 12.06 -0.40
N GLU A 227 -7.58 11.92 -0.78
CA GLU A 227 -8.70 12.56 -0.09
C GLU A 227 -8.80 12.10 1.37
N ILE A 228 -8.76 10.79 1.62
CA ILE A 228 -8.86 10.22 2.98
C ILE A 228 -7.67 10.67 3.83
N ALA A 229 -6.44 10.60 3.29
CA ALA A 229 -5.26 11.03 4.03
C ALA A 229 -5.28 12.53 4.40
N ALA A 230 -5.87 13.37 3.55
CA ALA A 230 -5.91 14.81 3.77
C ALA A 230 -7.09 15.25 4.64
N LYS A 231 -8.24 14.60 4.53
CA LYS A 231 -9.51 15.05 5.13
C LYS A 231 -10.04 14.14 6.24
N GLY A 232 -9.47 12.95 6.42
CA GLY A 232 -9.95 11.98 7.40
C GLY A 232 -11.13 11.12 6.94
N ASP A 233 -11.90 10.60 7.89
CA ASP A 233 -13.15 9.88 7.62
C ASP A 233 -14.27 10.88 7.26
N ILE A 234 -14.48 11.07 5.96
CA ILE A 234 -15.58 11.85 5.42
C ILE A 234 -16.59 10.98 4.64
N PRO A 235 -17.90 11.33 4.66
CA PRO A 235 -18.96 10.61 3.95
C PRO A 235 -18.69 10.38 2.46
#